data_AF-A0A2N2XPP3-F1
#
_entry.id   AF-A0A2N2XPP3-F1
#
_cell.length_a   1.000
_cell.length_b   1.000
_cell.length_c   1.000
_cell.angle_alpha   90.00
_cell.angle_beta   90.00
_cell.angle_gamma   90.00
#
_symmetry.space_group_name_H-M   'P 1'
#
loop_
_entity.id
_entity.type
_entity.pdbx_description
1 polymer ?
#
loop_
_entity_poly.entity_id
_entity_poly.type
_entity_poly.pdbx_seq_one_letter_code
_entity_poly.pdbx_strand_id
1 'polypeptide(L)'
;MFRAPQFFDIQKQWGKQDFNQKNLVLAASLERKTSKGIFEPYMFVVGDGDFAINGPRGEAQQLMPDNVNLMVNAIDWLTDETGLIDLRTREILSRPIDNLDDATKTILKWMNFMLPVLLIILMGIYRFYRMKHIRKKRMEDRYE
;
A
#
# COMPACT_ATOMS: atom_id res chain seq x y z
N MET A 1 -12.93 -19.80 -17.37
CA MET A 1 -12.26 -21.03 -16.91
C MET A 1 -10.81 -20.92 -17.35
N PHE A 2 -9.88 -20.63 -16.43
CA PHE A 2 -8.46 -20.47 -16.77
C PHE A 2 -7.87 -21.86 -17.06
N ARG A 3 -7.20 -22.02 -18.20
CA ARG A 3 -6.45 -23.24 -18.51
C ARG A 3 -5.16 -23.20 -17.68
N ALA A 4 -4.93 -24.24 -16.88
CA ALA A 4 -3.67 -24.40 -16.18
C ALA A 4 -2.52 -24.51 -17.21
N PRO A 5 -1.39 -23.83 -16.99
CA PRO A 5 -0.25 -23.88 -17.91
C PRO A 5 0.29 -25.31 -17.99
N GLN A 6 0.49 -25.80 -19.22
CA GLN A 6 0.98 -27.17 -19.47
C GLN A 6 2.52 -27.28 -19.36
N PHE A 7 3.22 -26.15 -19.31
CA PHE A 7 4.67 -26.10 -19.19
C PHE A 7 5.05 -25.00 -18.19
N PHE A 8 5.98 -25.34 -17.29
CA PHE A 8 6.54 -24.44 -16.29
C PHE A 8 8.05 -24.36 -16.49
N ASP A 9 8.56 -23.14 -16.70
CA ASP A 9 10.00 -22.90 -16.79
C ASP A 9 10.57 -22.67 -15.40
N ILE A 10 11.33 -23.65 -14.93
CA ILE A 10 11.91 -23.69 -13.58
C ILE A 10 13.04 -22.64 -13.45
N GLN A 11 13.63 -22.18 -14.56
CA GLN A 11 14.69 -21.17 -14.55
C GLN A 11 14.16 -19.74 -14.65
N LYS A 12 12.84 -19.55 -14.81
CA LYS A 12 12.24 -18.23 -14.94
C LYS A 12 12.40 -17.44 -13.63
N GLN A 13 13.12 -16.32 -13.70
CA GLN A 13 13.15 -15.34 -12.63
C GLN A 13 11.89 -14.47 -12.69
N TRP A 14 10.96 -14.70 -11.76
CA TRP A 14 9.70 -13.97 -11.68
C TRP A 14 9.95 -12.52 -11.22
N GLY A 15 9.55 -11.56 -12.05
CA GLY A 15 9.62 -10.13 -11.72
C GLY A 15 8.26 -9.58 -11.27
N LYS A 16 8.25 -8.39 -10.67
CA LYS A 16 7.01 -7.68 -10.30
C LYS A 16 6.05 -7.46 -11.49
N GLN A 17 6.58 -7.46 -12.71
CA GLN A 17 5.82 -7.30 -13.95
C GLN A 17 5.02 -8.57 -14.34
N ASP A 18 5.45 -9.75 -13.89
CA ASP A 18 4.77 -11.02 -14.14
C ASP A 18 3.50 -11.18 -13.29
N PHE A 19 3.46 -10.53 -12.13
CA PHE A 19 2.31 -10.52 -11.22
C PHE A 19 1.39 -9.32 -11.51
N ASN A 20 0.87 -9.24 -12.74
CA ASN A 20 -0.02 -8.16 -13.16
C ASN A 20 -1.44 -8.28 -12.59
N GLN A 21 -1.80 -9.44 -12.03
CA GLN A 21 -3.10 -9.69 -11.43
C GLN A 21 -3.12 -9.17 -10.00
N LYS A 22 -4.11 -8.33 -9.71
CA LYS A 22 -4.38 -7.79 -8.38
C LYS A 22 -5.54 -8.57 -7.76
N ASN A 23 -5.57 -8.63 -6.43
CA ASN A 23 -6.63 -9.28 -5.64
C ASN A 23 -6.76 -10.80 -5.84
N LEU A 24 -5.63 -11.49 -6.06
CA LEU A 24 -5.60 -12.95 -5.98
C LEU A 24 -5.86 -13.37 -4.52
N VAL A 25 -6.87 -14.20 -4.33
CA VAL A 25 -7.19 -14.77 -3.02
C VAL A 25 -6.17 -15.89 -2.75
N LEU A 26 -5.26 -15.65 -1.80
CA LEU A 26 -4.21 -16.60 -1.41
C LEU A 26 -4.63 -17.44 -0.20
N ALA A 27 -5.40 -16.83 0.71
CA ALA A 27 -5.91 -17.47 1.90
C ALA A 27 -7.30 -16.93 2.25
N ALA A 28 -8.08 -17.73 2.99
CA ALA A 28 -9.39 -17.37 3.49
C ALA A 28 -9.48 -17.65 4.99
N SER A 29 -10.09 -16.73 5.74
CA SER A 29 -10.47 -16.94 7.13
C SER A 29 -11.99 -17.10 7.24
N LEU A 30 -12.42 -18.00 8.13
CA LEU A 30 -13.82 -18.22 8.47
C LEU A 30 -13.95 -18.15 10.00
N GLU A 31 -14.91 -17.36 10.45
CA GLU A 31 -15.28 -17.22 11.86
C GLU A 31 -16.78 -17.48 11.98
N ARG A 32 -17.18 -18.26 12.99
CA ARG A 32 -18.59 -18.44 13.33
C ARG A 32 -18.89 -17.86 14.71
N LYS A 33 -19.71 -16.81 14.72
CA LYS A 33 -20.27 -16.24 15.94
C LYS A 33 -21.34 -17.18 16.52
N THR A 34 -21.05 -17.78 17.67
CA THR A 34 -22.00 -18.66 18.36
C THR A 34 -22.74 -17.87 19.44
N SER A 35 -24.07 -17.93 19.45
CA SER A 35 -24.95 -17.21 20.40
C SER A 35 -24.77 -17.58 21.89
N LYS A 36 -23.93 -18.58 22.20
CA LYS A 36 -23.63 -19.04 23.57
C LYS A 36 -22.12 -19.25 23.65
N GLY A 37 -21.43 -18.23 24.16
CA GLY A 37 -19.98 -18.05 24.13
C GLY A 37 -19.16 -19.13 24.82
N ILE A 38 -19.03 -20.29 24.19
CA ILE A 38 -18.13 -21.35 24.66
C ILE A 38 -17.01 -21.60 23.66
N PHE A 39 -17.24 -21.57 22.34
CA PHE A 39 -16.19 -21.57 21.31
C PHE A 39 -16.67 -20.90 20.01
N GLU A 40 -15.89 -19.95 19.50
CA GLU A 40 -16.00 -19.47 18.11
C GLU A 40 -15.02 -20.30 17.27
N PRO A 41 -15.48 -21.19 16.38
CA PRO A 41 -14.55 -21.92 15.54
C PRO A 41 -13.96 -20.96 14.51
N TYR A 42 -12.65 -20.79 14.60
CA TYR A 42 -11.83 -20.09 13.61
C TYR A 42 -11.23 -21.11 12.64
N MET A 43 -11.22 -20.78 11.36
CA MET A 43 -10.57 -21.58 10.33
C MET A 43 -9.78 -20.66 9.41
N PHE A 44 -8.54 -21.04 9.14
CA PHE A 44 -7.66 -20.38 8.17
C PHE A 44 -7.27 -21.39 7.11
N VAL A 45 -7.50 -21.06 5.83
CA VAL A 45 -7.25 -21.94 4.69
C VAL A 45 -6.30 -21.23 3.73
N VAL A 46 -5.20 -21.90 3.38
CA VAL A 46 -4.24 -21.44 2.36
C VAL A 46 -4.31 -22.39 1.17
N GLY A 47 -4.35 -21.84 -0.04
CA GLY A 47 -4.47 -22.64 -1.27
C GLY A 47 -3.19 -23.35 -1.71
N ASP A 48 -2.07 -23.11 -1.03
CA ASP A 48 -0.74 -23.61 -1.35
C ASP A 48 -0.15 -24.30 -0.12
N GLY A 49 0.32 -25.55 -0.27
CA GLY A 49 0.93 -26.33 0.81
C GLY A 49 2.42 -26.05 1.00
N ASP A 50 3.09 -25.52 -0.02
CA ASP A 50 4.53 -25.24 0.02
C ASP A 50 4.84 -23.88 0.67
N PHE A 51 3.81 -23.09 1.00
CA PHE A 51 3.95 -21.74 1.55
C PHE A 51 4.76 -21.69 2.86
N ALA A 52 4.72 -22.77 3.65
CA ALA A 52 5.37 -22.87 4.96
C ALA A 52 6.56 -23.85 4.99
N ILE A 53 7.01 -24.35 3.83
CA ILE A 53 8.01 -25.41 3.73
C ILE A 53 9.26 -24.89 3.00
N ASN A 54 10.45 -25.20 3.53
CA ASN A 54 11.75 -24.78 2.99
C ASN A 54 12.25 -25.72 1.86
N GLY A 55 11.34 -26.24 1.04
CA GLY A 55 11.64 -27.29 0.05
C GLY A 55 12.12 -28.63 0.64
N PRO A 56 12.36 -29.65 -0.20
CA PRO A 56 12.87 -30.94 0.22
C PRO A 56 14.32 -30.88 0.76
N ARG A 57 14.68 -31.80 1.67
CA ARG A 57 16.04 -31.92 2.21
C ARG A 57 17.06 -32.10 1.08
N GLY A 58 17.89 -31.07 0.84
CA GLY A 58 18.93 -31.06 -0.18
C GLY A 58 18.91 -29.80 -1.07
N GLU A 59 17.73 -29.20 -1.25
CA GLU A 59 17.52 -27.95 -2.01
C GLU A 59 16.74 -26.96 -1.14
N ALA A 60 17.34 -26.58 0.00
CA ALA A 60 16.73 -25.63 0.92
C ALA A 60 16.55 -24.27 0.24
N GLN A 61 15.32 -23.95 -0.16
CA GLN A 61 14.97 -22.65 -0.71
C GLN A 61 14.65 -21.71 0.44
N GLN A 62 15.33 -20.57 0.51
CA GLN A 62 15.04 -19.56 1.55
C GLN A 62 13.53 -19.31 1.65
N LEU A 63 12.97 -19.66 2.81
CA LEU A 63 11.58 -19.36 3.13
C LEU A 63 11.37 -17.86 2.99
N MET A 64 10.36 -17.48 2.19
CA MET A 64 9.98 -16.07 2.10
C MET A 64 9.55 -15.58 3.49
N PRO A 65 10.21 -14.54 4.04
CA PRO A 65 9.89 -14.03 5.38
C PRO A 65 8.42 -13.64 5.54
N ASP A 66 7.80 -13.15 4.47
CA ASP A 66 6.39 -12.77 4.44
C ASP A 66 5.44 -13.96 4.64
N ASN A 67 5.78 -15.13 4.09
CA ASN A 67 4.97 -16.34 4.27
C ASN A 67 5.06 -16.84 5.71
N VAL A 68 6.26 -16.79 6.30
CA VAL A 68 6.49 -17.13 7.71
C VAL A 68 5.70 -16.18 8.61
N ASN A 69 5.75 -14.88 8.34
CA ASN A 69 4.98 -13.87 9.06
C ASN A 69 3.47 -14.12 8.95
N LEU A 70 2.96 -14.44 7.75
CA LEU A 70 1.53 -14.77 7.57
C LEU A 70 1.14 -16.00 8.40
N MET A 71 1.97 -17.05 8.40
CA MET A 71 1.73 -18.26 9.17
C MET A 71 1.70 -17.99 10.69
N VAL A 72 2.69 -17.27 11.21
CA VAL A 72 2.75 -16.92 12.64
C VAL A 72 1.53 -16.11 13.04
N ASN A 73 1.17 -15.07 12.28
CA ASN A 73 -0.02 -14.26 12.56
C ASN A 73 -1.32 -15.07 12.46
N ALA A 74 -1.41 -16.05 11.55
CA ALA A 74 -2.57 -16.93 11.45
C ALA A 74 -2.67 -17.88 12.66
N ILE A 75 -1.55 -18.43 13.14
CA ILE A 75 -1.51 -19.25 14.36
C ILE A 75 -1.90 -18.41 15.58
N ASP A 76 -1.34 -17.21 15.71
CA ASP A 76 -1.70 -16.27 16.78
C ASP A 76 -3.21 -15.99 16.75
N TRP A 77 -3.78 -15.75 15.56
CA TRP A 77 -5.22 -15.55 15.40
C TRP A 77 -6.07 -16.77 15.76
N LEU A 78 -5.65 -17.98 15.38
CA LEU A 78 -6.38 -19.21 15.70
C LEU A 78 -6.31 -19.60 17.18
N THR A 79 -5.30 -19.10 17.90
CA THR A 79 -5.03 -19.44 19.31
C THR A 79 -5.37 -18.31 20.29
N ASP A 80 -5.75 -17.13 19.80
CA ASP A 80 -6.10 -16.00 20.67
C ASP A 80 -7.45 -16.24 21.37
N GLU A 81 -7.38 -16.72 22.61
CA GLU A 81 -8.53 -16.88 23.50
C GLU A 81 -9.00 -15.55 24.11
N THR A 82 -8.25 -14.45 23.92
CA THR A 82 -8.43 -13.20 24.68
C THR A 82 -9.05 -12.05 23.88
N GLY A 83 -9.17 -12.19 22.56
CA GLY A 83 -9.67 -11.13 21.67
C GLY A 83 -8.76 -9.90 21.60
N LEU A 84 -7.51 -10.01 22.06
CA LEU A 84 -6.54 -8.92 22.11
C LEU A 84 -5.88 -8.65 20.76
N ILE A 85 -5.98 -9.56 19.79
CA ILE A 85 -5.56 -9.31 18.40
C ILE A 85 -6.26 -8.08 17.82
N ASP A 86 -7.51 -7.84 18.20
CA ASP A 86 -8.28 -6.69 17.73
C ASP A 86 -7.73 -5.36 18.31
N LEU A 87 -6.99 -5.43 19.42
CA LEU A 87 -6.34 -4.31 20.10
C LEU A 87 -4.85 -4.16 19.77
N ARG A 88 -4.22 -5.12 19.09
CA ARG A 88 -2.87 -4.94 18.57
C ARG A 88 -2.95 -3.80 17.55
N THR A 89 -2.46 -2.62 17.94
CA THR A 89 -2.23 -1.51 17.02
C THR A 89 -1.53 -2.08 15.81
N ARG A 90 -2.22 -2.09 14.66
CA ARG A 90 -1.65 -2.48 13.37
C ARG A 90 -0.25 -1.91 13.36
N GLU A 91 0.76 -2.78 13.42
CA GLU A 91 2.13 -2.33 13.27
C GLU A 91 2.11 -1.48 12.02
N ILE A 92 2.43 -0.20 12.19
CA ILE A 92 2.59 0.69 11.07
C ILE A 92 3.76 0.06 10.34
N LEU A 93 3.44 -0.81 9.38
CA LEU A 93 4.30 -1.15 8.28
C LEU A 93 4.53 0.19 7.62
N SER A 94 5.50 0.94 8.14
CA SER A 94 6.11 2.02 7.41
C SER A 94 6.62 1.28 6.19
N ARG A 95 5.84 1.29 5.12
CA ARG A 95 6.33 0.94 3.79
C ARG A 95 7.30 2.06 3.54
N PRO A 96 8.60 1.86 3.82
CA PRO A 96 9.55 2.93 3.66
C PRO A 96 9.46 3.22 2.17
N ILE A 97 9.15 4.46 1.82
CA ILE A 97 9.24 4.86 0.42
C ILE A 97 10.69 4.53 0.04
N ASP A 98 10.86 3.75 -1.04
CA ASP A 98 12.15 3.26 -1.54
C ASP A 98 13.24 4.27 -1.25
N ASN A 99 14.42 3.82 -0.78
CA ASN A 99 15.56 4.67 -0.38
C ASN A 99 15.82 5.78 -1.40
N LEU A 100 15.10 6.89 -1.25
CA LEU A 100 15.22 8.09 -2.04
C LEU A 100 16.38 8.83 -1.43
N ASP A 101 17.28 9.28 -2.29
CA ASP A 101 18.38 10.15 -1.88
C ASP A 101 17.84 11.32 -1.02
N ASP A 102 18.50 11.59 0.10
CA ASP A 102 18.01 12.54 1.13
C ASP A 102 17.74 13.93 0.56
N ALA A 103 18.51 14.32 -0.46
CA ALA A 103 18.31 15.55 -1.21
C ALA A 103 16.97 15.55 -1.97
N THR A 104 16.65 14.45 -2.65
CA THR A 104 15.39 14.31 -3.41
C THR A 104 14.18 14.36 -2.49
N LYS A 105 14.26 13.69 -1.33
CA LYS A 105 13.19 13.70 -0.32
C LYS A 105 12.96 15.10 0.23
N THR A 106 14.04 15.85 0.47
CA THR A 106 13.97 17.23 0.95
C THR A 106 13.36 18.16 -0.09
N ILE A 107 13.76 18.05 -1.36
CA ILE A 107 13.20 18.83 -2.47
C ILE A 107 11.70 18.59 -2.61
N LEU A 108 11.25 17.32 -2.63
CA LEU A 108 9.84 16.98 -2.76
C LEU A 108 8.99 17.54 -1.62
N LYS A 109 9.51 17.49 -0.38
CA LYS A 109 8.83 18.02 0.80
C LYS A 109 8.66 19.54 0.73
N TRP A 110 9.73 20.27 0.41
CA TRP A 110 9.68 21.73 0.30
C TRP A 110 8.90 22.20 -0.91
N MET A 111 8.96 21.49 -2.03
CA MET A 111 8.17 21.78 -3.22
C MET A 111 6.66 21.68 -2.91
N ASN A 112 6.20 20.58 -2.31
CA ASN A 112 4.79 20.42 -1.95
C ASN A 112 4.29 21.48 -0.97
N PHE A 113 5.15 21.97 -0.09
CA PHE A 113 4.79 23.03 0.86
C PHE A 113 4.81 24.43 0.22
N MET A 114 5.83 24.75 -0.57
CA MET A 114 6.02 26.10 -1.13
C MET A 114 5.16 26.38 -2.36
N LEU A 115 4.86 25.36 -3.16
CA LEU A 115 4.07 25.49 -4.38
C LEU A 115 2.68 26.14 -4.15
N PRO A 116 1.83 25.69 -3.20
CA PRO A 116 0.55 26.36 -2.95
C PRO A 116 0.70 27.81 -2.45
N VAL A 117 1.73 28.10 -1.64
CA VAL A 117 2.00 29.46 -1.15
C VAL A 117 2.40 30.39 -2.31
N LEU A 118 3.29 29.94 -3.18
CA LEU A 118 3.71 30.66 -4.38
C LEU A 118 2.53 30.94 -5.31
N LEU A 119 1.65 29.96 -5.53
CA LEU A 119 0.47 30.13 -6.37
C LEU A 119 -0.46 31.24 -5.85
N ILE A 120 -0.68 31.32 -4.54
CA ILE A 120 -1.51 32.38 -3.92
C ILE A 120 -0.87 33.76 -4.13
N ILE A 121 0.44 33.87 -3.92
CA ILE A 121 1.18 35.14 -4.09
C ILE A 121 1.11 35.60 -5.55
N LEU A 122 1.38 34.69 -6.50
CA LEU A 122 1.33 34.98 -7.93
C LEU A 122 -0.09 35.42 -8.36
N MET A 123 -1.12 34.76 -7.84
CA MET A 123 -2.52 35.11 -8.10
C MET A 123 -2.85 36.52 -7.57
N GLY A 124 -2.35 36.87 -6.38
CA GLY A 124 -2.49 38.21 -5.80
C GLY A 124 -1.81 39.30 -6.64
N ILE A 125 -0.58 39.05 -7.07
CA ILE A 125 0.18 39.97 -7.94
C ILE A 125 -0.53 40.15 -9.28
N TYR A 126 -0.95 39.05 -9.92
CA TYR A 126 -1.69 39.09 -11.18
C TYR A 126 -2.99 39.90 -11.05
N ARG A 127 -3.75 39.71 -9.96
CA ARG A 127 -4.96 40.48 -9.67
C ARG A 127 -4.67 41.97 -9.53
N PHE A 128 -3.58 42.33 -8.83
CA PHE A 128 -3.16 43.72 -8.64
C PHE A 128 -2.82 44.41 -9.97
N TYR A 129 -2.01 43.77 -10.82
CA TYR A 129 -1.67 44.31 -12.13
C TYR A 129 -2.91 44.48 -13.01
N ARG A 130 -3.80 43.48 -13.07
CA ARG A 130 -5.04 43.58 -13.84
C ARG A 130 -5.89 44.78 -13.41
N MET A 131 -6.07 44.99 -12.10
CA MET A 131 -6.83 46.12 -11.57
C MET A 131 -6.22 47.47 -11.94
N LYS A 132 -4.88 47.57 -11.92
CA LYS A 132 -4.17 48.79 -12.30
C LYS A 132 -4.35 49.12 -13.79
N HIS A 133 -4.26 48.12 -14.66
CA HIS A 133 -4.48 48.30 -16.11
C HIS A 133 -5.91 48.75 -16.43
N ILE A 134 -6.93 48.11 -15.83
CA ILE A 134 -8.33 48.47 -16.06
C ILE A 134 -8.62 49.92 -15.57
N ARG A 135 -8.04 50.33 -14.43
CA ARG A 135 -8.19 51.70 -13.92
C ARG A 135 -7.61 52.74 -14.88
N LYS A 136 -6.43 52.48 -15.47
CA LYS A 136 -5.81 53.38 -16.45
C LYS A 136 -6.66 53.55 -17.70
N LYS A 137 -7.13 52.44 -18.29
CA LYS A 137 -7.98 52.46 -19.49
C LYS A 137 -9.26 53.29 -19.29
N ARG A 138 -9.92 53.15 -18.14
CA ARG A 138 -11.12 53.95 -17.81
C ARG A 138 -10.85 55.43 -17.59
N MET A 139 -9.61 55.84 -17.32
CA MET A 139 -9.27 57.26 -17.25
C MET A 139 -9.03 57.81 -18.65
N GLU A 140 -8.35 57.06 -19.52
CA GLU A 140 -8.12 57.43 -20.93
C GLU A 140 -9.46 57.61 -21.68
N ASP A 141 -10.42 56.69 -21.53
CA ASP A 141 -11.75 56.76 -22.16
C ASP A 141 -12.63 57.95 -21.66
N ARG A 142 -12.22 58.70 -20.62
CA ARG A 142 -12.96 59.88 -20.10
C ARG A 142 -12.36 61.21 -20.55
N TYR A 143 -11.19 61.18 -21.19
CA TYR A 143 -10.53 62.38 -21.73
C TYR A 143 -10.68 62.52 -23.25
N GLU A 144 -11.28 61.54 -23.92
CA GLU A 144 -11.85 61.65 -25.28
C GLU A 144 -13.34 62.04 -25.20
#